data_AF-A0A7X8WE44-F1
#
_entry.id   AF-A0A7X8WE44-F1
#
_cell.length_a   1.000
_cell.length_b   1.000
_cell.length_c   1.000
_cell.angle_alpha   90.00
_cell.angle_beta   90.00
_cell.angle_gamma   90.00
#
_symmetry.space_group_name_H-M   'P 1'
#
loop_
_entity.id
_entity.type
_entity.pdbx_description
1 polymer ?
#
loop_
_entity_poly.entity_id
_entity_poly.type
_entity_poly.pdbx_seq_one_letter_code
_entity_poly.pdbx_strand_id
1 'polypeptide(L)'
;GYEVLIMSDDIDDIVVSQLGFYKELPLKAINKSGAVDDLKEGEEKTKESKESKALIKKIKKALGNKVKDVVASTRLVDAPAVIVVDENDPTVQMQQLLKMMGQDQGEEILPILEINLDDPIIKKIEASDDKAYVEDLASVLLDQALLSEGVMPKDPVAFTRRLQSLLAR
;
A
#
# COMPACT_ATOMS: atom_id res chain seq x y z
N GLY A 1 -18.75 13.14 1.88
CA GLY A 1 -17.72 12.41 2.64
C GLY A 1 -18.29 11.08 3.07
N TYR A 2 -17.46 10.07 3.23
CA TYR A 2 -17.87 8.74 3.69
C TYR A 2 -17.66 8.60 5.19
N GLU A 3 -18.57 7.92 5.89
CA GLU A 3 -18.38 7.53 7.28
C GLU A 3 -17.53 6.26 7.34
N VAL A 4 -16.60 6.20 8.30
CA VAL A 4 -15.68 5.08 8.46
C VAL A 4 -15.75 4.59 9.91
N LEU A 5 -15.85 3.28 10.09
CA LEU A 5 -15.76 2.65 11.41
C LEU A 5 -14.29 2.56 11.81
N ILE A 6 -13.97 3.07 13.00
CA ILE A 6 -12.64 2.97 13.59
C ILE A 6 -12.66 1.80 14.57
N MET A 7 -11.81 0.82 14.30
CA MET A 7 -11.63 -0.41 15.05
C MET A 7 -10.22 -0.41 15.60
N SER A 8 -10.07 -0.15 16.88
CA SER A 8 -8.77 0.13 17.51
C SER A 8 -8.21 -1.04 18.30
N ASP A 9 -9.00 -2.09 18.53
CA ASP A 9 -8.56 -3.25 19.30
C ASP A 9 -7.95 -4.31 18.36
N ASP A 10 -6.87 -4.96 18.80
CA ASP A 10 -6.17 -5.97 17.98
C ASP A 10 -7.08 -7.13 17.52
N ILE A 11 -8.13 -7.41 18.28
CA ILE A 11 -9.09 -8.49 17.99
C ILE A 11 -10.13 -8.08 16.93
N ASP A 12 -10.32 -6.79 16.68
CA ASP A 12 -11.37 -6.30 15.79
C ASP A 12 -11.17 -6.79 14.35
N ASP A 13 -9.93 -6.79 13.87
CA ASP A 13 -9.61 -7.23 12.50
C ASP A 13 -9.96 -8.71 12.27
N ILE A 14 -9.83 -9.54 13.32
CA ILE A 14 -10.25 -10.95 13.31
C ILE A 14 -11.78 -11.06 13.35
N VAL A 15 -12.43 -10.35 14.27
CA VAL A 15 -13.88 -10.50 14.50
C VAL A 15 -14.65 -9.99 13.29
N VAL A 16 -14.29 -8.82 12.79
CA VAL A 16 -15.04 -8.10 11.75
C VAL A 16 -14.86 -8.75 10.39
N SER A 17 -13.67 -9.26 10.09
CA SER A 17 -13.44 -10.04 8.86
C SER A 17 -14.32 -11.30 8.78
N GLN A 18 -14.75 -11.85 9.92
CA GLN A 18 -15.67 -13.00 9.97
C GLN A 18 -17.15 -12.63 9.88
N LEU A 19 -17.53 -11.37 10.16
CA LEU A 19 -18.93 -10.94 10.13
C LEU A 19 -19.48 -10.91 8.70
N GLY A 20 -18.69 -10.40 7.75
CA GLY A 20 -19.07 -10.20 6.34
C GLY A 20 -20.13 -9.10 6.12
N PHE A 21 -21.21 -9.12 6.91
CA PHE A 21 -22.34 -8.19 6.82
C PHE A 21 -22.77 -7.70 8.20
N TYR A 22 -23.23 -6.45 8.25
CA TYR A 22 -24.05 -5.95 9.34
C TYR A 22 -25.44 -5.61 8.81
N LYS A 23 -26.45 -6.39 9.22
CA LYS A 23 -27.78 -6.41 8.58
C LYS A 23 -27.63 -6.77 7.10
N GLU A 24 -27.98 -5.86 6.19
CA GLU A 24 -27.86 -6.04 4.74
C GLU A 24 -26.64 -5.29 4.16
N LEU A 25 -25.83 -4.64 5.01
CA LEU A 25 -24.69 -3.85 4.59
C LEU A 25 -23.42 -4.71 4.58
N PRO A 26 -22.74 -4.90 3.43
CA PRO A 26 -21.45 -5.56 3.40
C PRO A 26 -20.40 -4.70 4.11
N LEU A 27 -19.57 -5.33 4.94
CA LEU A 27 -18.45 -4.66 5.59
C LEU A 27 -17.20 -4.79 4.71
N LYS A 28 -16.60 -3.66 4.34
CA LYS A 28 -15.37 -3.60 3.54
C LYS A 28 -14.28 -2.87 4.32
N ALA A 29 -13.14 -3.53 4.51
CA ALA A 29 -11.99 -2.92 5.15
C ALA A 29 -11.25 -2.00 4.16
N ILE A 30 -10.94 -0.78 4.57
CA ILE A 30 -10.35 0.25 3.71
C ILE A 30 -8.92 -0.11 3.23
N ASN A 31 -8.25 -1.04 3.89
CA ASN A 31 -6.92 -1.54 3.54
C ASN A 31 -6.95 -2.74 2.57
N LYS A 32 -8.14 -3.07 2.00
CA LYS A 32 -8.29 -4.03 0.90
C LYS A 32 -8.29 -3.33 -0.45
N SER A 33 -7.78 -4.03 -1.47
CA SER A 33 -7.99 -3.67 -2.86
C SER A 33 -9.50 -3.62 -3.16
N GLY A 34 -9.92 -2.68 -3.99
CA GLY A 34 -11.33 -2.53 -4.39
C GLY A 34 -12.31 -2.04 -3.32
N ALA A 35 -11.87 -1.78 -2.08
CA ALA A 35 -12.75 -1.33 -0.99
C ALA A 35 -13.51 -0.03 -1.29
N VAL A 36 -12.95 0.82 -2.16
CA VAL A 36 -13.51 2.12 -2.54
C VAL A 36 -14.05 2.15 -3.97
N ASP A 37 -13.97 1.03 -4.71
CA ASP A 37 -14.34 1.01 -6.14
C ASP A 37 -15.83 1.28 -6.33
N ASP A 38 -16.67 0.75 -5.44
CA ASP A 38 -18.13 0.93 -5.45
C ASP A 38 -18.56 2.30 -4.90
N LEU A 39 -17.66 3.02 -4.24
CA LEU A 39 -17.92 4.35 -3.67
C LEU A 39 -17.76 5.46 -4.73
N LYS A 40 -17.58 5.10 -6.00
CA LYS A 40 -17.44 6.07 -7.08
C LYS A 40 -18.74 6.19 -7.84
N GLU A 41 -19.50 7.25 -7.54
CA GLU A 41 -20.54 7.73 -8.44
C GLU A 41 -19.86 8.52 -9.58
N GLY A 42 -19.79 7.92 -10.77
CA GLY A 42 -19.26 8.57 -11.97
C GLY A 42 -17.87 8.08 -12.39
N GLU A 43 -17.60 8.16 -13.69
CA GLU A 43 -16.45 7.57 -14.41
C GLU A 43 -15.07 8.13 -14.05
N GLU A 44 -14.78 8.50 -12.80
CA GLU A 44 -13.41 8.74 -12.34
C GLU A 44 -12.72 7.42 -11.98
N LYS A 45 -12.72 6.49 -12.93
CA LYS A 45 -11.59 5.56 -13.04
C LYS A 45 -10.43 6.43 -13.48
N THR A 46 -9.37 6.51 -12.68
CA THR A 46 -8.14 7.22 -13.04
C THR A 46 -7.78 6.78 -14.45
N LYS A 47 -7.98 7.65 -15.45
CA LYS A 47 -7.64 7.33 -16.83
C LYS A 47 -6.13 7.33 -16.87
N GLU A 48 -5.54 6.17 -16.63
CA GLU A 48 -4.10 5.99 -16.68
C GLU A 48 -3.60 6.33 -18.07
N SER A 49 -2.89 7.45 -18.17
CA SER A 49 -2.22 7.82 -19.41
C SER A 49 -1.12 6.79 -19.73
N LYS A 50 -0.60 6.82 -20.95
CA LYS A 50 0.57 5.99 -21.29
C LYS A 50 1.77 6.28 -20.37
N GLU A 51 1.91 7.52 -19.93
CA GLU A 51 2.96 7.98 -19.02
C GLU A 51 2.75 7.40 -17.63
N SER A 52 1.52 7.45 -17.09
CA SER A 52 1.18 6.83 -15.80
C SER A 52 1.49 5.35 -15.79
N LYS A 53 1.15 4.62 -16.87
CA LYS A 53 1.46 3.18 -16.99
C LYS A 53 2.96 2.91 -17.04
N ALA A 54 3.74 3.77 -17.70
CA ALA A 54 5.19 3.66 -17.74
C ALA A 54 5.81 3.90 -16.35
N LEU A 55 5.31 4.90 -15.61
CA LEU A 55 5.71 5.19 -14.23
C LEU A 55 5.40 4.04 -13.27
N ILE A 56 4.17 3.52 -13.31
CA ILE A 56 3.77 2.35 -12.51
C ILE A 56 4.71 1.17 -12.77
N LYS A 57 4.97 0.86 -14.04
CA LYS A 57 5.90 -0.22 -14.43
C LYS A 57 7.33 0.05 -13.96
N LYS A 58 7.77 1.31 -13.98
CA LYS A 58 9.10 1.73 -13.51
C LYS A 58 9.25 1.48 -12.00
N ILE A 59 8.26 1.89 -11.20
CA ILE A 59 8.23 1.67 -9.75
C ILE A 59 8.14 0.17 -9.45
N LYS A 60 7.24 -0.57 -10.11
CA LYS A 60 7.10 -2.02 -9.96
C LYS A 60 8.41 -2.75 -10.25
N LYS A 61 9.13 -2.35 -11.30
CA LYS A 61 10.43 -2.92 -11.63
C LYS A 61 11.49 -2.63 -10.56
N ALA A 62 11.49 -1.43 -9.99
CA ALA A 62 12.41 -1.04 -8.93
C ALA A 62 12.16 -1.81 -7.63
N LEU A 63 10.89 -2.10 -7.32
CA LEU A 63 10.49 -2.85 -6.13
C LEU A 63 10.61 -4.38 -6.30
N GLY A 64 10.53 -4.88 -7.54
CA GLY A 64 10.67 -6.29 -7.85
C GLY A 64 9.69 -7.16 -7.07
N ASN A 65 10.24 -8.14 -6.33
CA ASN A 65 9.47 -9.13 -5.56
C ASN A 65 9.10 -8.64 -4.15
N LYS A 66 9.30 -7.36 -3.83
CA LYS A 66 8.86 -6.78 -2.54
C LYS A 66 7.37 -6.45 -2.50
N VAL A 67 6.72 -6.39 -3.67
CA VAL A 67 5.29 -6.07 -3.82
C VAL A 67 4.67 -7.05 -4.81
N LYS A 68 3.37 -7.31 -4.68
CA LYS A 68 2.55 -8.08 -5.62
C LYS A 68 2.28 -7.27 -6.88
N ASP A 69 1.89 -6.01 -6.70
CA ASP A 69 1.69 -5.06 -7.80
C ASP A 69 1.89 -3.60 -7.36
N VAL A 70 1.89 -2.68 -8.33
CA VAL A 70 1.83 -1.23 -8.11
C VAL A 70 0.68 -0.69 -8.95
N VAL A 71 -0.21 0.11 -8.35
CA VAL A 71 -1.40 0.64 -9.04
C VAL A 71 -1.59 2.12 -8.73
N ALA A 72 -2.28 2.86 -9.60
CA ALA A 72 -2.69 4.23 -9.28
C ALA A 72 -3.75 4.21 -8.18
N SER A 73 -3.54 4.96 -7.11
CA SER A 73 -4.53 5.11 -6.06
C SER A 73 -5.64 6.06 -6.50
N THR A 74 -6.81 5.86 -5.90
CA THR A 74 -7.96 6.74 -6.04
C THR A 74 -8.52 7.23 -4.70
N ARG A 75 -7.92 6.77 -3.60
CA ARG A 75 -8.29 7.12 -2.23
C ARG A 75 -7.28 8.07 -1.58
N LEU A 76 -6.08 8.18 -2.15
CA LEU A 76 -5.02 9.03 -1.63
C LEU A 76 -5.26 10.50 -1.99
N VAL A 77 -5.12 11.37 -1.00
CA VAL A 77 -5.14 12.83 -1.17
C VAL A 77 -3.74 13.37 -0.91
N ASP A 78 -3.27 13.28 0.32
CA ASP A 78 -1.99 13.88 0.74
C ASP A 78 -0.82 12.89 0.82
N ALA A 79 -1.10 11.59 1.01
CA ALA A 79 -0.05 10.60 1.13
C ALA A 79 0.45 10.15 -0.26
N PRO A 80 1.77 9.92 -0.42
CA PRO A 80 2.36 9.55 -1.70
C PRO A 80 2.01 8.11 -2.10
N ALA A 81 1.84 7.22 -1.12
CA ALA A 81 1.52 5.82 -1.33
C ALA A 81 0.86 5.19 -0.10
N VAL A 82 0.13 4.09 -0.31
CA VAL A 82 -0.43 3.23 0.74
C VAL A 82 -0.31 1.77 0.34
N ILE A 83 -0.29 0.89 1.33
CA ILE A 83 -0.34 -0.55 1.11
C ILE A 83 -1.77 -1.03 1.19
N VAL A 84 -2.16 -1.87 0.23
CA VAL A 84 -3.37 -2.68 0.32
C VAL A 84 -3.03 -4.14 0.08
N VAL A 85 -3.87 -5.03 0.58
CA VAL A 85 -3.82 -6.46 0.25
C VAL A 85 -4.99 -6.81 -0.66
N ASP A 86 -4.92 -7.96 -1.34
CA ASP A 86 -6.07 -8.41 -2.12
C ASP A 86 -7.27 -8.69 -1.23
N GLU A 87 -8.47 -8.62 -1.82
CA GLU A 87 -9.75 -8.76 -1.12
C GLU A 87 -9.82 -10.01 -0.23
N ASN A 88 -9.24 -11.13 -0.70
CA ASN A 88 -9.26 -12.43 -0.03
C ASN A 88 -8.01 -12.72 0.83
N ASP A 89 -6.96 -11.91 0.73
CA ASP A 89 -5.72 -12.12 1.50
C ASP A 89 -5.89 -11.52 2.90
N PRO A 90 -5.35 -12.09 4.00
CA PRO A 90 -5.38 -11.44 5.31
C PRO A 90 -4.70 -10.06 5.27
N THR A 91 -5.24 -9.11 6.04
CA THR A 91 -4.65 -7.77 6.20
C THR A 91 -3.23 -7.87 6.76
N VAL A 92 -2.47 -6.79 6.58
CA VAL A 92 -1.11 -6.70 7.09
C VAL A 92 -1.06 -6.87 8.62
N GLN A 93 -2.00 -6.26 9.32
CA GLN A 93 -2.15 -6.36 10.78
C GLN A 93 -2.50 -7.79 11.20
N MET A 94 -3.45 -8.44 10.52
CA MET A 94 -3.80 -9.84 10.78
C MET A 94 -2.60 -10.77 10.55
N GLN A 95 -1.78 -10.53 9.52
CA GLN A 95 -0.55 -11.30 9.29
C GLN A 95 0.44 -11.16 10.46
N GLN A 96 0.63 -9.95 11.00
CA GLN A 96 1.48 -9.73 12.18
C GLN A 96 0.95 -10.46 13.41
N LEU A 97 -0.36 -10.39 13.64
CA LEU A 97 -1.01 -11.06 14.78
C LEU A 97 -0.85 -12.59 14.70
N LEU A 98 -1.10 -13.18 13.53
CA LEU A 98 -0.89 -14.61 13.29
C LEU A 98 0.58 -15.01 13.54
N LYS A 99 1.52 -14.17 13.11
CA LYS A 99 2.96 -14.38 13.38
C LYS A 99 3.29 -14.34 14.87
N MET A 100 2.73 -13.39 15.62
CA MET A 100 2.88 -13.32 17.08
C MET A 100 2.29 -14.53 17.80
N MET A 101 1.22 -15.11 17.25
CA MET A 101 0.58 -16.33 17.75
C MET A 101 1.31 -17.62 17.34
N GLY A 102 2.38 -17.54 16.53
CA GLY A 102 3.09 -18.70 16.00
C GLY A 102 2.28 -19.49 14.94
N GLN A 103 1.23 -18.89 14.39
CA GLN A 103 0.41 -19.45 13.31
C GLN A 103 0.85 -18.94 11.93
N ASP A 104 2.12 -18.55 11.80
CA ASP A 104 2.70 -18.14 10.54
C ASP A 104 2.69 -19.33 9.57
N GLN A 105 1.96 -19.20 8.46
CA GLN A 105 1.89 -20.22 7.42
C GLN A 105 3.15 -20.23 6.54
N GLY A 106 4.09 -19.30 6.77
CA GLY A 106 5.37 -19.22 6.06
C GLY A 106 5.26 -18.67 4.64
N GLU A 107 4.06 -18.41 4.14
CA GLU A 107 3.82 -17.71 2.89
C GLU A 107 3.85 -16.21 3.12
N GLU A 108 4.82 -15.54 2.50
CA GLU A 108 4.88 -14.08 2.52
C GLU A 108 3.84 -13.52 1.55
N ILE A 109 2.78 -12.93 2.08
CA ILE A 109 1.78 -12.24 1.27
C ILE A 109 2.34 -10.88 0.88
N LEU A 110 2.64 -10.75 -0.41
CA LEU A 110 3.18 -9.53 -0.95
C LEU A 110 2.08 -8.45 -1.06
N PRO A 111 2.32 -7.23 -0.59
CA PRO A 111 1.34 -6.14 -0.68
C PRO A 111 1.21 -5.58 -2.09
N ILE A 112 0.09 -4.92 -2.37
CA ILE A 112 -0.08 -4.02 -3.51
C ILE A 112 0.23 -2.61 -3.04
N LEU A 113 1.12 -1.90 -3.73
CA LEU A 113 1.41 -0.49 -3.44
C LEU A 113 0.52 0.39 -4.32
N GLU A 114 -0.44 1.09 -3.72
CA GLU A 114 -1.16 2.16 -4.42
C GLU A 114 -0.35 3.45 -4.34
N ILE A 115 -0.19 4.16 -5.47
CA ILE A 115 0.57 5.42 -5.54
C ILE A 115 -0.32 6.60 -5.94
N ASN A 116 -0.06 7.77 -5.36
CA ASN A 116 -0.68 9.01 -5.77
C ASN A 116 0.10 9.63 -6.94
N LEU A 117 -0.46 9.59 -8.15
CA LEU A 117 0.22 10.05 -9.36
C LEU A 117 0.53 11.56 -9.38
N ASP A 118 -0.15 12.33 -8.54
CA ASP A 118 0.01 13.79 -8.44
C ASP A 118 0.97 14.20 -7.31
N ASP A 119 1.41 13.25 -6.49
CA ASP A 119 2.34 13.53 -5.39
C ASP A 119 3.73 13.95 -5.91
N PRO A 120 4.34 15.01 -5.33
CA PRO A 120 5.64 15.51 -5.77
C PRO A 120 6.78 14.46 -5.75
N ILE A 121 6.76 13.51 -4.81
CA ILE A 121 7.75 12.43 -4.73
C ILE A 121 7.58 11.47 -5.91
N ILE A 122 6.33 11.13 -6.24
CA ILE A 122 6.02 10.27 -7.40
C ILE A 122 6.44 10.96 -8.71
N LYS A 123 6.26 12.28 -8.83
CA LYS A 123 6.77 13.08 -9.96
C LYS A 123 8.30 13.09 -10.05
N LYS A 124 9.02 13.08 -8.92
CA LYS A 124 10.49 12.95 -8.93
C LYS A 124 10.94 11.59 -9.46
N ILE A 125 10.23 10.51 -9.14
CA ILE A 125 10.49 9.19 -9.73
C ILE A 125 10.24 9.22 -11.24
N GLU A 126 9.15 9.84 -11.67
CA GLU A 126 8.80 9.99 -13.09
C GLU A 126 9.94 10.66 -13.88
N ALA A 127 10.43 11.80 -13.39
CA ALA A 127 11.42 12.64 -14.05
C ALA A 127 12.88 12.09 -14.04
N SER A 128 13.20 11.12 -13.18
CA SER A 128 14.60 10.67 -13.00
C SER A 128 14.93 9.39 -13.80
N ASP A 129 15.95 9.44 -14.64
CA ASP A 129 16.50 8.24 -15.30
C ASP A 129 17.58 7.50 -14.47
N ASP A 130 18.02 8.08 -13.35
CA ASP A 130 18.91 7.41 -12.42
C ASP A 130 18.19 6.23 -11.73
N LYS A 131 18.56 5.02 -12.14
CA LYS A 131 17.99 3.77 -11.62
C LYS A 131 18.23 3.59 -10.12
N ALA A 132 19.38 4.01 -9.60
CA ALA A 132 19.69 3.87 -8.17
C ALA A 132 18.84 4.84 -7.34
N TYR A 133 18.68 6.08 -7.81
CA TYR A 133 17.76 7.04 -7.19
C TYR A 133 16.32 6.53 -7.18
N VAL A 134 15.84 6.02 -8.31
CA VAL A 134 14.48 5.46 -8.43
C VAL A 134 14.29 4.26 -7.50
N GLU A 135 15.27 3.37 -7.40
CA GLU A 135 15.19 2.22 -6.49
C GLU A 135 15.16 2.62 -5.02
N ASP A 136 16.01 3.57 -4.64
CA ASP A 136 16.06 4.07 -3.26
C ASP A 136 14.76 4.77 -2.88
N LEU A 137 14.25 5.65 -3.75
CA LEU A 137 13.04 6.40 -3.47
C LEU A 137 11.79 5.50 -3.45
N ALA A 138 11.68 4.55 -4.39
CA ALA A 138 10.61 3.56 -4.37
C ALA A 138 10.66 2.66 -3.13
N SER A 139 11.86 2.21 -2.73
CA SER A 139 12.02 1.38 -1.53
C SER A 139 11.64 2.14 -0.27
N VAL A 140 12.05 3.41 -0.14
CA VAL A 140 11.68 4.26 1.00
C VAL A 140 10.17 4.51 1.04
N LEU A 141 9.52 4.74 -0.12
CA LEU A 141 8.06 4.87 -0.19
C LEU A 141 7.35 3.59 0.28
N LEU A 142 7.81 2.42 -0.15
CA LEU A 142 7.26 1.14 0.31
C LEU A 142 7.43 0.97 1.82
N ASP A 143 8.62 1.23 2.35
CA ASP A 143 8.90 1.11 3.78
C ASP A 143 8.06 2.10 4.61
N GLN A 144 7.82 3.33 4.11
CA GLN A 144 6.94 4.31 4.76
C GLN A 144 5.47 3.88 4.75
N ALA A 145 5.00 3.31 3.63
CA ALA A 145 3.64 2.81 3.53
C ALA A 145 3.42 1.60 4.47
N LEU A 146 4.41 0.71 4.58
CA LEU A 146 4.42 -0.40 5.54
C LEU A 146 4.43 0.10 7.00
N LEU A 147 5.26 1.10 7.32
CA LEU A 147 5.30 1.73 8.64
C LEU A 147 3.95 2.32 9.04
N SER A 148 3.23 2.91 8.10
CA SER A 148 1.88 3.46 8.33
C SER A 148 0.86 2.37 8.69
N GLU A 149 1.09 1.13 8.24
CA GLU A 149 0.31 -0.07 8.63
C GLU A 149 0.84 -0.74 9.92
N GLY A 150 1.81 -0.12 10.61
CA GLY A 150 2.44 -0.69 11.81
C GLY A 150 3.49 -1.77 11.53
N VAL A 151 3.94 -1.91 10.28
CA VAL A 151 4.98 -2.87 9.90
C VAL A 151 6.35 -2.23 9.92
N MET A 152 7.23 -2.81 10.73
CA MET A 152 8.64 -2.44 10.71
C MET A 152 9.30 -2.86 9.39
N PRO A 153 10.14 -2.01 8.78
CA PRO A 153 10.95 -2.39 7.64
C PRO A 153 11.75 -3.65 7.93
N LYS A 154 11.83 -4.57 6.96
CA LYS A 154 12.58 -5.82 7.12
C LYS A 154 14.06 -5.58 7.42
N ASP A 155 14.62 -4.51 6.86
CA ASP A 155 15.98 -4.06 7.10
C ASP A 155 15.97 -2.57 7.48
N PRO A 156 15.82 -2.24 8.78
CA PRO A 156 15.79 -0.85 9.24
C PRO A 156 17.08 -0.08 8.95
N VAL A 157 18.23 -0.77 8.87
CA VAL A 157 19.53 -0.17 8.57
C VAL A 157 19.57 0.24 7.10
N ALA A 158 19.14 -0.63 6.20
CA ALA A 158 19.03 -0.31 4.79
C ALA A 158 18.03 0.84 4.54
N PHE A 159 16.87 0.82 5.19
CA PHE A 159 15.89 1.91 5.11
C PHE A 159 16.52 3.26 5.51
N THR A 160 17.15 3.31 6.70
CA THR A 160 17.78 4.54 7.22
C THR A 160 18.90 5.03 6.31
N ARG A 161 19.72 4.11 5.78
CA ARG A 161 20.80 4.45 4.84
C ARG A 161 20.26 5.03 3.53
N ARG A 162 19.20 4.44 2.96
CA ARG A 162 18.56 4.96 1.74
C ARG A 162 17.96 6.34 1.99
N LEU A 163 17.27 6.52 3.12
CA LEU A 163 16.71 7.81 3.53
C LEU A 163 17.81 8.88 3.65
N GLN A 164 18.92 8.58 4.32
CA GLN A 164 20.05 9.51 4.45
C GLN A 164 20.68 9.86 3.10
N SER A 165 20.85 8.88 2.21
CA SER A 165 21.35 9.08 0.85
C SER A 165 20.46 10.02 0.03
N LEU A 166 19.13 9.87 0.17
CA LEU A 166 18.16 10.73 -0.51
C LEU A 166 18.12 12.16 0.05
N LEU A 167 18.32 12.32 1.37
CA LEU A 167 18.35 13.64 2.02
C LEU A 167 19.63 14.43 1.71
N ALA A 168 20.74 13.74 1.47
CA ALA A 168 22.02 14.36 1.16
C ALA A 168 22.20 14.74 -0.32
N ARG A 169 21.17 14.52 -1.16
CA ARG A 169 21.20 14.73 -2.60
C ARG A 169 20.68 16.10 -3.03
#